data_AF-A0A974WL43-F1
#
_entry.id   AF-A0A974WL43-F1
#
_cell.length_a   1.000
_cell.length_b   1.000
_cell.length_c   1.000
_cell.angle_alpha   90.00
_cell.angle_beta   90.00
_cell.angle_gamma   90.00
#
_symmetry.space_group_name_H-M   'P 1'
#
loop_
_entity.id
_entity.type
_entity.pdbx_description
1 polymer ?
#
loop_
_entity_poly.entity_id
_entity_poly.type
_entity_poly.pdbx_seq_one_letter_code
_entity_poly.pdbx_strand_id
1 'polypeptide(L)'
;MNHLIKFFTLSICLLAISCAGNKTQEEANSTEESELPKEEQIEKSLYDEVMAVHDEMMPKMESMMEIKGRLIEMSDSLREAGKATESSVYVSAVDKIEGADEAMMGWMRQFKPNMEGMSHQEKVDYLTTQKNKMDSVKVVMQVAISNGDSLLSN
;
A
#
# COMPACT_ATOMS: atom_id res chain seq x y z
N MET A 1 53.99 14.34 -20.01
CA MET A 1 54.42 13.08 -20.65
C MET A 1 53.25 12.54 -21.46
N ASN A 2 53.40 12.70 -22.78
CA ASN A 2 52.98 11.82 -23.86
C ASN A 2 51.50 11.41 -23.95
N HIS A 3 50.80 12.19 -24.77
CA HIS A 3 49.77 11.78 -25.73
C HIS A 3 50.15 10.52 -26.53
N LEU A 4 49.15 9.73 -26.93
CA LEU A 4 49.07 9.09 -28.25
C LEU A 4 47.60 8.67 -28.51
N ILE A 5 46.79 9.44 -29.26
CA ILE A 5 46.52 9.31 -30.71
C ILE A 5 45.77 7.98 -31.00
N LYS A 6 44.53 7.97 -31.53
CA LYS A 6 44.21 8.20 -32.95
C LYS A 6 42.79 8.73 -33.20
N PHE A 7 42.75 9.88 -33.88
CA PHE A 7 41.68 10.34 -34.75
C PHE A 7 41.36 9.28 -35.83
N PHE A 8 40.08 9.10 -36.16
CA PHE A 8 39.68 8.61 -37.48
C PHE A 8 38.55 9.49 -38.03
N THR A 9 38.99 10.50 -38.77
CA THR A 9 38.40 11.07 -40.00
C THR A 9 36.93 11.49 -40.01
N LEU A 10 36.79 12.81 -39.93
CA LEU A 10 35.90 13.67 -40.71
C LEU A 10 35.65 13.13 -42.14
N SER A 11 34.38 12.95 -42.52
CA SER A 11 33.96 12.99 -43.92
C SER A 11 32.80 13.96 -44.06
N ILE A 12 33.14 15.17 -44.48
CA ILE A 12 32.24 16.18 -45.03
C ILE A 12 31.73 15.67 -46.37
N CYS A 13 30.41 15.74 -46.59
CA CYS A 13 29.86 15.98 -47.91
C CYS A 13 28.59 16.82 -47.78
N LEU A 14 28.76 18.14 -47.93
CA LEU A 14 27.71 19.03 -48.38
C LEU A 14 27.52 18.79 -49.90
N LEU A 15 26.28 18.66 -50.37
CA LEU A 15 25.62 19.66 -51.22
C LEU A 15 24.22 19.22 -51.69
N ALA A 16 23.34 20.22 -51.72
CA ALA A 16 21.91 20.26 -52.00
C ALA A 16 21.44 19.68 -53.33
N ILE A 17 20.19 19.19 -53.35
CA ILE A 17 19.24 19.44 -54.44
C ILE A 17 17.85 19.76 -53.85
N SER A 18 17.39 20.95 -54.20
CA SER A 18 16.08 21.55 -53.95
C SER A 18 14.98 20.84 -54.75
N CYS A 19 13.79 20.68 -54.16
CA CYS A 19 12.52 20.82 -54.86
C CYS A 19 11.46 21.38 -53.89
N ALA A 20 10.89 22.53 -54.26
CA ALA A 20 9.76 23.15 -53.60
C ALA A 20 8.47 22.32 -53.82
N GLY A 21 7.70 22.11 -52.75
CA GLY A 21 6.38 21.48 -52.78
C GLY A 21 5.61 21.82 -51.51
N ASN A 22 4.69 22.78 -51.64
CA ASN A 22 3.77 23.26 -50.62
C ASN A 22 2.87 22.12 -50.09
N LYS A 23 2.75 21.97 -48.74
CA LYS A 23 1.51 21.79 -47.97
C LYS A 23 1.74 21.09 -46.62
N THR A 24 0.95 21.58 -45.65
CA THR A 24 0.46 20.94 -44.42
C THR A 24 1.41 20.84 -43.23
N GLN A 25 0.96 21.49 -42.15
CA GLN A 25 1.33 21.19 -40.77
C GLN A 25 1.13 19.70 -40.51
N GLU A 26 2.12 19.05 -39.92
CA GLU A 26 1.96 17.77 -39.27
C GLU A 26 2.71 17.85 -37.95
N GLU A 27 1.93 18.00 -36.88
CA GLU A 27 2.37 17.88 -35.51
C GLU A 27 2.87 16.45 -35.28
N ALA A 28 4.07 16.32 -34.75
CA ALA A 28 4.61 15.06 -34.29
C ALA A 28 4.83 15.13 -32.77
N ASN A 29 3.83 14.60 -32.06
CA ASN A 29 4.00 13.51 -31.10
C ASN A 29 4.84 13.79 -29.83
N SER A 30 4.15 13.97 -28.70
CA SER A 30 4.44 13.15 -27.50
C SER A 30 3.36 13.28 -26.43
N THR A 31 2.82 12.13 -26.02
CA THR A 31 1.99 11.88 -24.82
C THR A 31 0.47 12.00 -25.00
N GLU A 32 -0.12 11.07 -25.75
CA GLU A 32 -1.44 10.54 -25.38
C GLU A 32 -1.23 9.57 -24.21
N GLU A 33 -1.36 10.07 -22.98
CA GLU A 33 -1.74 9.24 -21.85
C GLU A 33 -3.24 8.98 -22.02
N SER A 34 -3.63 7.72 -22.26
CA SER A 34 -5.04 7.38 -22.48
C SER A 34 -5.83 7.66 -21.21
N GLU A 35 -6.53 8.78 -21.18
CA GLU A 35 -7.39 9.17 -20.07
C GLU A 35 -8.51 8.13 -19.94
N LEU A 36 -8.53 7.38 -18.83
CA LEU A 36 -9.57 6.38 -18.55
C LEU A 36 -10.97 7.03 -18.64
N PRO A 37 -12.03 6.30 -19.02
CA PRO A 37 -13.40 6.78 -18.89
C PRO A 37 -13.69 7.31 -17.47
N LYS A 38 -14.50 8.37 -17.35
CA LYS A 38 -14.79 9.01 -16.04
C LYS A 38 -15.25 8.04 -14.95
N GLU A 39 -16.08 7.06 -15.31
CA GLU A 39 -16.58 6.02 -14.40
C GLU A 39 -15.43 5.16 -13.88
N GLU A 40 -14.51 4.75 -14.75
CA GLU A 40 -13.34 3.95 -14.41
C GLU A 40 -12.33 4.75 -13.55
N GLN A 41 -12.23 6.07 -13.76
CA GLN A 41 -11.43 6.93 -12.89
C GLN A 41 -11.97 6.97 -11.45
N ILE A 42 -13.29 7.05 -11.28
CA ILE A 42 -13.94 7.03 -9.95
C ILE A 42 -13.72 5.68 -9.27
N GLU A 43 -13.94 4.57 -10.00
CA GLU A 43 -13.69 3.21 -9.51
C GLU A 43 -12.23 3.04 -9.07
N LYS A 44 -11.29 3.50 -9.90
CA LYS A 44 -9.86 3.45 -9.59
C LYS A 44 -9.53 4.27 -8.35
N SER A 45 -10.04 5.49 -8.23
CA SER A 45 -9.80 6.34 -7.05
C SER A 45 -10.25 5.65 -5.77
N LEU A 46 -11.46 5.08 -5.76
CA LEU A 46 -11.97 4.36 -4.60
C LEU A 46 -11.14 3.10 -4.28
N TYR A 47 -10.72 2.36 -5.31
CA TYR A 47 -9.83 1.21 -5.13
C TYR A 47 -8.50 1.63 -4.51
N ASP A 48 -7.87 2.68 -5.03
CA ASP A 48 -6.61 3.21 -4.53
C ASP A 48 -6.76 3.69 -3.06
N GLU A 49 -7.88 4.31 -2.70
CA GLU A 49 -8.16 4.71 -1.31
C GLU A 49 -8.28 3.51 -0.36
N VAL A 50 -8.89 2.41 -0.80
CA VAL A 50 -8.96 1.17 -0.01
C VAL A 50 -7.55 0.60 0.18
N MET A 51 -6.77 0.52 -0.91
CA MET A 51 -5.42 -0.04 -0.89
C MET A 51 -4.45 0.83 -0.09
N ALA A 52 -4.60 2.16 -0.11
CA ALA A 52 -3.77 3.06 0.68
C ALA A 52 -3.86 2.75 2.17
N VAL A 53 -5.05 2.42 2.68
CA VAL A 53 -5.22 2.03 4.08
C VAL A 53 -4.61 0.65 4.36
N HIS A 54 -4.81 -0.31 3.46
CA HIS A 54 -4.16 -1.62 3.56
C HIS A 54 -2.63 -1.49 3.64
N ASP A 55 -2.04 -0.78 2.69
CA ASP A 55 -0.59 -0.62 2.56
C ASP A 55 0.01 0.18 3.73
N GLU A 56 -0.71 1.19 4.25
CA GLU A 56 -0.31 1.91 5.46
C GLU A 56 -0.24 0.98 6.68
N MET A 57 -1.16 0.03 6.78
CA MET A 57 -1.33 -0.80 7.96
C MET A 57 -0.53 -2.10 7.92
N MET A 58 -0.22 -2.63 6.74
CA MET A 58 0.55 -3.86 6.58
C MET A 58 1.90 -3.86 7.32
N PRO A 59 2.75 -2.82 7.25
CA PRO A 59 4.00 -2.77 8.00
C PRO A 59 3.81 -2.85 9.53
N LYS A 60 2.65 -2.44 10.04
CA LYS A 60 2.35 -2.46 11.49
C LYS A 60 2.00 -3.85 12.01
N MET A 61 1.73 -4.81 11.11
CA MET A 61 1.50 -6.21 11.48
C MET A 61 2.74 -6.81 12.17
N GLU A 62 3.93 -6.48 11.68
CA GLU A 62 5.18 -6.93 12.30
C GLU A 62 5.32 -6.38 13.73
N SER A 63 5.10 -5.08 13.91
CA SER A 63 5.12 -4.45 15.24
C SER A 63 4.11 -5.08 16.19
N MET A 64 2.90 -5.41 15.71
CA MET A 64 1.91 -6.11 16.53
C MET A 64 2.40 -7.48 17.01
N MET A 65 3.07 -8.26 16.15
CA MET A 65 3.60 -9.57 16.54
C MET A 65 4.75 -9.46 17.55
N GLU A 66 5.62 -8.45 17.40
CA GLU A 66 6.67 -8.17 18.38
C GLU A 66 6.10 -7.76 19.75
N ILE A 67 5.12 -6.85 19.76
CA ILE A 67 4.41 -6.43 20.97
C ILE A 67 3.74 -7.65 21.64
N LYS A 68 3.05 -8.48 20.86
CA LYS A 68 2.40 -9.71 21.35
C LYS A 68 3.40 -10.62 22.06
N GLY A 69 4.57 -10.87 21.45
CA GLY A 69 5.62 -11.69 22.06
C GLY A 69 6.04 -11.17 23.44
N ARG A 70 6.31 -9.87 23.54
CA ARG A 70 6.70 -9.22 24.80
C ARG A 70 5.58 -9.27 25.85
N LEU A 71 4.31 -9.09 25.44
CA LEU A 71 3.17 -9.19 26.36
C LEU A 71 3.03 -10.62 26.93
N ILE A 72 3.27 -11.65 26.12
CA ILE A 72 3.26 -13.06 26.56
C ILE A 72 4.36 -13.28 27.59
N GLU A 73 5.59 -12.85 27.31
CA GLU A 73 6.73 -12.97 28.24
C GLU A 73 6.43 -12.30 29.60
N MET A 74 5.86 -11.10 29.58
CA MET A 74 5.46 -10.39 30.80
C MET A 74 4.36 -11.13 31.56
N SER A 75 3.36 -11.66 30.85
CA SER A 75 2.28 -12.43 31.45
C SER A 75 2.79 -13.69 32.12
N ASP A 76 3.64 -14.46 31.43
CA ASP A 76 4.21 -15.70 31.94
C ASP A 76 5.11 -15.47 33.15
N SER A 77 5.97 -14.44 33.10
CA SER A 77 6.81 -14.07 34.25
C SER A 77 5.99 -13.73 35.50
N LEU A 78 4.89 -12.98 35.35
CA LEU A 78 3.99 -12.66 36.46
C LEU A 78 3.29 -13.91 37.01
N ARG A 79 2.86 -14.82 36.13
CA ARG A 79 2.22 -16.07 36.54
C ARG A 79 3.19 -16.96 37.32
N GLU A 80 4.43 -17.09 36.87
CA GLU A 80 5.48 -17.82 37.58
C GLU A 80 5.79 -17.23 38.96
N ALA A 81 5.70 -15.90 39.09
CA ALA A 81 5.83 -15.18 40.35
C ALA A 81 4.58 -15.24 41.26
N GLY A 82 3.53 -15.99 40.88
CA GLY A 82 2.28 -16.11 41.63
C GLY A 82 1.34 -14.90 41.52
N LYS A 83 1.58 -13.99 40.57
CA LYS A 83 0.84 -12.74 40.32
C LYS A 83 -0.16 -12.87 39.16
N ALA A 84 -1.02 -13.88 39.25
CA ALA A 84 -1.96 -14.21 38.17
C ALA A 84 -3.02 -13.11 37.92
N THR A 85 -3.36 -12.30 38.92
CA THR A 85 -4.29 -11.19 38.73
C THR A 85 -3.65 -10.08 37.90
N GLU A 86 -2.40 -9.74 38.17
CA GLU A 86 -1.62 -8.74 37.46
C GLU A 86 -1.29 -9.20 36.03
N SER A 87 -1.14 -10.50 35.79
CA SER A 87 -0.87 -11.04 34.45
C SER A 87 -2.06 -10.88 33.49
N SER A 88 -3.29 -10.73 34.01
CA SER A 88 -4.52 -10.70 33.21
C SER A 88 -4.60 -9.55 32.21
N VAL A 89 -4.01 -8.39 32.54
CA VAL A 89 -4.00 -7.22 31.65
C VAL A 89 -3.18 -7.48 30.38
N TYR A 90 -2.08 -8.23 30.52
CA TYR A 90 -1.22 -8.60 29.39
C TYR A 90 -1.89 -9.64 28.50
N VAL A 91 -2.59 -10.63 29.08
CA VAL A 91 -3.41 -11.60 28.32
C VAL A 91 -4.48 -10.88 27.51
N SER A 92 -5.22 -9.95 28.13
CA SER A 92 -6.22 -9.16 27.42
C SER A 92 -5.63 -8.29 26.31
N ALA A 93 -4.39 -7.84 26.42
CA ALA A 93 -3.72 -7.10 25.35
C ALA A 93 -3.30 -8.02 24.20
N VAL A 94 -2.84 -9.25 24.49
CA VAL A 94 -2.59 -10.29 23.49
C VAL A 94 -3.86 -10.59 22.68
N ASP A 95 -5.00 -10.80 23.34
CA ASP A 95 -6.28 -11.08 22.66
C ASP A 95 -6.68 -9.94 21.71
N LYS A 96 -6.42 -8.67 22.08
CA LYS A 96 -6.70 -7.51 21.21
C LYS A 96 -5.81 -7.51 19.98
N ILE A 97 -4.54 -7.86 20.13
CA ILE A 97 -3.62 -7.96 18.99
C ILE A 97 -4.04 -9.09 18.05
N GLU A 98 -4.40 -10.25 18.59
CA GLU A 98 -4.91 -11.37 17.78
C GLU A 98 -6.20 -11.01 17.05
N GLY A 99 -7.11 -10.29 17.70
CA GLY A 99 -8.31 -9.77 17.05
C GLY A 99 -8.02 -8.76 15.94
N ALA A 100 -7.00 -7.91 16.11
CA ALA A 100 -6.57 -6.96 15.09
C ALA A 100 -5.90 -7.63 13.88
N ASP A 101 -5.05 -8.62 14.14
CA ASP A 101 -4.43 -9.47 13.12
C ASP A 101 -5.50 -10.18 12.27
N GLU A 102 -6.45 -10.85 12.92
CA GLU A 102 -7.54 -11.54 12.22
C GLU A 102 -8.47 -10.56 11.48
N ALA A 103 -8.65 -9.33 11.95
CA ALA A 103 -9.44 -8.34 11.23
C ALA A 103 -8.80 -7.96 9.87
N MET A 104 -7.48 -7.73 9.84
CA MET A 104 -6.75 -7.45 8.60
C MET A 104 -6.67 -8.68 7.69
N MET A 105 -6.27 -9.83 8.24
CA MET A 105 -6.14 -11.08 7.47
C MET A 105 -7.50 -11.57 6.94
N GLY A 106 -8.56 -11.44 7.75
CA GLY A 106 -9.93 -11.75 7.38
C GLY A 106 -10.43 -10.86 6.24
N TRP A 107 -10.13 -9.56 6.29
CA TRP A 107 -10.43 -8.65 5.18
C TRP A 107 -9.71 -9.07 3.90
N MET A 108 -8.39 -9.36 3.95
CA MET A 108 -7.62 -9.77 2.78
C MET A 108 -8.16 -11.05 2.12
N ARG A 109 -8.62 -12.02 2.93
CA ARG A 109 -9.22 -13.26 2.41
C ARG A 109 -10.56 -13.04 1.71
N GLN A 110 -11.29 -12.00 2.12
CA GLN A 110 -12.65 -11.71 1.62
C GLN A 110 -12.67 -10.66 0.50
N PHE A 111 -11.62 -9.85 0.39
CA PHE A 111 -11.52 -8.80 -0.62
C PHE A 111 -11.45 -9.42 -2.03
N LYS A 112 -12.20 -8.83 -2.96
CA LYS A 112 -12.29 -9.25 -4.36
C LYS A 112 -11.64 -8.16 -5.22
N PRO A 113 -10.36 -8.32 -5.62
CA PRO A 113 -9.67 -7.33 -6.42
C PRO A 113 -10.22 -7.27 -7.86
N ASN A 114 -10.70 -8.40 -8.37
CA ASN A 114 -11.35 -8.46 -9.67
C ASN A 114 -12.88 -8.27 -9.51
N MET A 115 -13.38 -7.21 -10.13
CA MET A 115 -14.79 -6.83 -10.15
C MET A 115 -15.41 -6.96 -11.56
N GLU A 116 -14.85 -7.85 -12.39
CA GLU A 116 -15.42 -8.21 -13.69
C GLU A 116 -16.89 -8.63 -13.56
N GLY A 117 -17.72 -8.16 -14.50
CA GLY A 117 -19.15 -8.43 -14.53
C GLY A 117 -19.99 -7.55 -13.59
N MET A 118 -19.39 -6.72 -12.74
CA MET A 118 -20.10 -5.69 -11.98
C MET A 118 -20.32 -4.44 -12.84
N SER A 119 -21.50 -3.83 -12.74
CA SER A 119 -21.77 -2.49 -13.25
C SER A 119 -20.98 -1.43 -12.48
N HIS A 120 -20.87 -0.23 -13.06
CA HIS A 120 -20.22 0.91 -12.40
C HIS A 120 -20.73 1.15 -10.96
N GLN A 121 -22.06 1.20 -10.80
CA GLN A 121 -22.67 1.45 -9.49
C GLN A 121 -22.34 0.32 -8.49
N GLU A 122 -22.38 -0.94 -8.92
CA GLU A 122 -22.05 -2.08 -8.05
C GLU A 122 -20.58 -2.05 -7.59
N LYS A 123 -19.65 -1.62 -8.46
CA LYS A 123 -18.25 -1.45 -8.10
C LYS A 123 -18.06 -0.32 -7.09
N VAL A 124 -18.69 0.82 -7.32
CA VAL A 124 -18.65 1.98 -6.41
C VAL A 124 -19.18 1.60 -5.02
N ASP A 125 -20.33 0.92 -4.96
CA ASP A 125 -20.94 0.49 -3.70
C ASP A 125 -20.07 -0.55 -2.97
N TYR A 126 -19.50 -1.49 -3.73
CA TYR A 126 -18.58 -2.49 -3.20
C TYR A 126 -17.34 -1.82 -2.60
N LEU A 127 -16.64 -0.98 -3.35
CA LEU A 127 -15.41 -0.33 -2.92
C LEU A 127 -15.64 0.62 -1.74
N THR A 128 -16.74 1.37 -1.74
CA THR A 128 -17.15 2.20 -0.60
C THR A 128 -17.34 1.36 0.65
N THR A 129 -17.97 0.18 0.52
CA THR A 129 -18.13 -0.77 1.64
C THR A 129 -16.78 -1.30 2.11
N GLN A 130 -15.86 -1.63 1.19
CA GLN A 130 -14.51 -2.08 1.56
C GLN A 130 -13.71 -0.98 2.24
N LYS A 131 -13.86 0.27 1.82
CA LYS A 131 -13.19 1.42 2.44
C LYS A 131 -13.58 1.57 3.91
N ASN A 132 -14.88 1.52 4.19
CA ASN A 132 -15.40 1.58 5.57
C ASN A 132 -14.88 0.41 6.44
N LYS A 133 -14.80 -0.79 5.87
CA LYS A 133 -14.20 -1.95 6.56
C LYS A 133 -12.72 -1.71 6.84
N MET A 134 -11.98 -1.17 5.88
CA MET A 134 -10.55 -0.93 6.03
C MET A 134 -10.24 0.17 7.06
N ASP A 135 -11.07 1.21 7.11
CA ASP A 135 -10.98 2.23 8.16
C ASP A 135 -11.25 1.63 9.56
N SER A 136 -12.19 0.68 9.65
CA SER A 136 -12.47 -0.02 10.91
C SER A 136 -11.28 -0.89 11.33
N VAL A 137 -10.67 -1.63 10.40
CA VAL A 137 -9.47 -2.43 10.66
C VAL A 137 -8.30 -1.55 11.10
N LYS A 138 -8.08 -0.41 10.43
CA LYS A 138 -7.06 0.57 10.82
C LYS A 138 -7.22 1.01 12.28
N VAL A 139 -8.44 1.37 12.69
CA VAL A 139 -8.72 1.77 14.09
C VAL A 139 -8.41 0.63 15.06
N VAL A 140 -8.88 -0.59 14.79
CA VAL A 140 -8.67 -1.74 15.69
C VAL A 140 -7.18 -2.04 15.86
N MET A 141 -6.41 -2.03 14.76
CA MET A 141 -4.96 -2.22 14.81
C MET A 141 -4.25 -1.12 15.60
N GLN A 142 -4.58 0.14 15.34
CA GLN A 142 -3.97 1.27 16.06
C GLN A 142 -4.26 1.21 17.57
N VAL A 143 -5.49 0.83 17.96
CA VAL A 143 -5.86 0.66 19.37
C VAL A 143 -5.11 -0.52 20.00
N ALA A 144 -4.98 -1.65 19.30
CA ALA A 144 -4.25 -2.81 19.81
C ALA A 144 -2.76 -2.49 20.04
N ILE A 145 -2.11 -1.84 19.07
CA ILE A 145 -0.72 -1.39 19.17
C ILE A 145 -0.57 -0.43 20.35
N SER A 146 -1.38 0.64 20.40
CA SER A 146 -1.31 1.64 21.47
C SER A 146 -1.54 1.05 22.86
N ASN A 147 -2.47 0.09 22.98
CA ASN A 147 -2.71 -0.62 24.25
C ASN A 147 -1.49 -1.45 24.67
N GLY A 148 -0.90 -2.21 23.75
CA GLY A 148 0.28 -3.03 24.03
C GLY A 148 1.50 -2.19 24.40
N ASP A 149 1.81 -1.16 23.61
CA ASP A 149 2.92 -0.25 23.89
C ASP A 149 2.80 0.44 25.25
N SER A 150 1.58 0.87 25.61
CA SER A 150 1.33 1.51 26.90
C SER A 150 1.59 0.56 28.08
N LEU A 151 1.32 -0.73 27.93
CA LEU A 151 1.61 -1.73 28.96
C LEU A 151 3.09 -2.05 29.06
N LEU A 152 3.79 -2.07 27.94
CA LEU A 152 5.21 -2.42 27.84
C LEU A 152 6.19 -1.26 28.12
N SER A 153 5.67 -0.04 28.25
CA SER A 153 6.46 1.16 28.56
C SER A 153 6.46 1.52 30.06
N ASN A 154 5.69 0.78 30.88
CA ASN A 154 5.70 0.91 32.35
C ASN A 154 6.72 -0.04 32.98
#